data_AF-A3BQQ1-F1
#
_entry.id   AF-A3BQQ1-F1
#
_cell.length_a   1.000
_cell.length_b   1.000
_cell.length_c   1.000
_cell.angle_alpha   90.00
_cell.angle_beta   90.00
_cell.angle_gamma   90.00
#
_symmetry.space_group_name_H-M   'P 1'
#
loop_
_entity.id
_entity.type
_entity.pdbx_description
1 polymer ?
#
loop_
_entity_poly.entity_id
_entity_poly.type
_entity_poly.pdbx_seq_one_letter_code
_entity_poly.pdbx_strand_id
1 'polypeptide(L)'
;MATVLVVLMVVSAGGLSPPCAAAAKEEKPVVVLPPAAAPGEAPSADAAAFVRSCCDTALQADRDGSSFCYYHLLPYAAFFEGNQVKVAEVAATILSTNLWVYVDQLRKVQGGAGKGDPNLNACVDDFSVAAGENITREALQSLGRLAAAGNGKRSKEDLENAQKWIKGVEKPYNGGIGKASGCEIGYLFTYSDDLPAQKTLGYTFDTASSLINHIKL
;
A
#
# COMPACT_ATOMS: atom_id res chain seq x y z
N MET A 1 -20.12 -5.86 85.62
CA MET A 1 -18.78 -6.36 85.23
C MET A 1 -18.71 -6.30 83.71
N ALA A 2 -17.85 -5.43 83.18
CA ALA A 2 -17.66 -5.26 81.74
C ALA A 2 -16.32 -5.87 81.37
N THR A 3 -16.34 -6.88 80.50
CA THR A 3 -15.15 -7.61 80.06
C THR A 3 -14.80 -7.16 78.65
N VAL A 4 -13.60 -6.57 78.52
CA VAL A 4 -12.95 -6.19 77.27
C VAL A 4 -12.57 -7.45 76.49
N LEU A 5 -12.85 -7.49 75.18
CA LEU A 5 -12.29 -8.50 74.28
C LEU A 5 -11.63 -7.82 73.08
N VAL A 6 -10.31 -7.98 73.06
CA VAL A 6 -9.34 -7.55 72.05
C VAL A 6 -9.64 -8.30 70.75
N VAL A 7 -9.88 -7.57 69.65
CA VAL A 7 -9.95 -8.16 68.31
C VAL A 7 -8.55 -8.09 67.69
N LEU A 8 -7.89 -9.24 67.61
CA LEU A 8 -6.66 -9.44 66.85
C LEU A 8 -6.93 -9.22 65.35
N MET A 9 -6.16 -8.32 64.74
CA MET A 9 -6.04 -8.25 63.28
C MET A 9 -5.20 -9.43 62.80
N VAL A 10 -5.73 -10.19 61.84
CA VAL A 10 -4.96 -11.12 61.01
C VAL A 10 -4.98 -10.58 59.59
N VAL A 11 -3.84 -10.01 59.17
CA VAL A 11 -3.54 -9.69 57.78
C VAL A 11 -3.11 -10.99 57.10
N SER A 12 -3.83 -11.43 56.08
CA SER A 12 -3.33 -12.41 55.12
C SER A 12 -3.27 -11.75 53.75
N ALA A 13 -2.04 -11.54 53.29
CA ALA A 13 -1.72 -11.10 51.94
C ALA A 13 -1.85 -12.29 50.98
N GLY A 14 -2.66 -12.12 49.95
CA GLY A 14 -2.81 -13.06 48.84
C GLY A 14 -3.51 -12.32 47.71
N GLY A 15 -2.71 -11.64 46.89
CA GLY A 15 -3.19 -10.82 45.78
C GLY A 15 -3.94 -11.67 44.76
N LEU A 16 -5.26 -11.43 44.66
CA LEU A 16 -6.08 -11.93 43.58
C LEU A 16 -5.92 -11.01 42.37
N SER A 17 -5.47 -11.62 41.28
CA SER A 17 -5.25 -11.07 39.96
C SER A 17 -6.33 -10.10 39.49
N PRO A 18 -5.97 -8.96 38.85
CA PRO A 18 -6.94 -8.14 38.15
C PRO A 18 -7.57 -8.96 37.00
N PRO A 19 -8.90 -8.95 36.83
CA PRO A 19 -9.52 -9.50 35.64
C PRO A 19 -9.12 -8.64 34.44
N CYS A 20 -8.43 -9.29 33.50
CA CYS A 20 -8.32 -8.95 32.09
C CYS A 20 -8.41 -7.46 31.76
N ALA A 21 -7.25 -6.82 31.68
CA ALA A 21 -7.05 -5.81 30.65
C ALA A 21 -7.54 -6.43 29.33
N ALA A 22 -8.66 -5.93 28.81
CA ALA A 22 -9.08 -6.25 27.47
C ALA A 22 -7.89 -5.97 26.57
N ALA A 23 -7.33 -7.01 25.98
CA ALA A 23 -6.34 -6.86 24.93
C ALA A 23 -6.97 -5.90 23.93
N ALA A 24 -6.39 -4.70 23.80
CA ALA A 24 -6.69 -3.83 22.69
C ALA A 24 -6.52 -4.73 21.46
N LYS A 25 -7.62 -5.02 20.78
CA LYS A 25 -7.51 -5.60 19.45
C LYS A 25 -6.63 -4.62 18.70
N GLU A 26 -5.45 -5.05 18.28
CA GLU A 26 -4.78 -4.38 17.18
C GLU A 26 -5.79 -4.41 16.03
N GLU A 27 -6.56 -3.34 15.90
CA GLU A 27 -7.15 -2.96 14.63
C GLU A 27 -5.95 -2.67 13.74
N LYS A 28 -5.45 -3.72 13.06
CA LYS A 28 -4.60 -3.53 11.90
C LYS A 28 -5.42 -2.59 11.00
N PRO A 29 -4.96 -1.36 10.73
CA PRO A 29 -5.53 -0.57 9.65
C PRO A 29 -5.02 -1.26 8.38
N VAL A 30 -5.67 -2.36 8.01
CA VAL A 30 -5.59 -2.88 6.67
C VAL A 30 -6.30 -1.81 5.86
N VAL A 31 -5.55 -1.01 5.12
CA VAL A 31 -6.16 -0.11 4.13
C VAL A 31 -6.73 -1.04 3.06
N VAL A 32 -8.01 -1.40 3.24
CA VAL A 32 -8.76 -2.25 2.32
C VAL A 32 -9.22 -1.36 1.17
N LEU A 33 -9.12 -1.86 -0.06
CA LEU A 33 -9.69 -1.17 -1.21
C LEU A 33 -11.17 -0.84 -0.93
N PRO A 34 -11.65 0.35 -1.31
CA PRO A 34 -13.07 0.63 -1.22
C PRO A 34 -13.86 -0.38 -2.07
N PRO A 35 -15.14 -0.63 -1.74
CA PRO A 35 -15.96 -1.54 -2.52
C PRO A 35 -15.97 -1.15 -4.00
N ALA A 36 -15.56 -2.09 -4.87
CA ALA A 36 -15.72 -1.95 -6.30
C ALA A 36 -17.20 -2.11 -6.68
N ALA A 37 -17.63 -1.42 -7.73
CA ALA A 37 -18.92 -1.64 -8.36
C ALA A 37 -19.05 -3.10 -8.82
N ALA A 38 -20.27 -3.64 -8.77
CA ALA A 38 -20.53 -5.01 -9.21
C ALA A 38 -20.25 -5.15 -10.72
N PRO A 39 -19.84 -6.34 -11.20
CA PRO A 39 -19.70 -6.57 -12.64
C PRO A 39 -20.99 -6.21 -13.40
N GLY A 40 -20.87 -5.32 -14.39
CA GLY A 40 -22.01 -4.84 -15.19
C GLY A 40 -22.74 -3.62 -14.63
N GLU A 41 -22.40 -3.17 -13.42
CA GLU A 41 -22.87 -1.89 -12.88
C GLU A 41 -22.00 -0.76 -13.42
N ALA A 42 -22.58 0.07 -14.29
CA ALA A 42 -21.86 1.19 -14.87
C ALA A 42 -21.81 2.37 -13.88
N PRO A 43 -20.63 2.97 -13.65
CA PRO A 43 -20.56 4.22 -12.89
C PRO A 43 -21.28 5.35 -13.62
N SER A 44 -21.66 6.41 -12.89
CA SER A 44 -22.26 7.60 -13.51
C SER A 44 -21.29 8.23 -14.52
N ALA A 45 -21.85 8.91 -15.52
CA ALA A 45 -21.06 9.57 -16.56
C ALA A 45 -20.05 10.58 -15.96
N ASP A 46 -20.47 11.35 -14.95
CA ASP A 46 -19.61 12.32 -14.27
C ASP A 46 -18.48 11.65 -13.49
N ALA A 47 -18.76 10.55 -12.78
CA ALA A 47 -17.74 9.81 -12.05
C ALA A 47 -16.72 9.18 -13.01
N ALA A 48 -17.18 8.60 -14.14
CA ALA A 48 -16.30 8.08 -15.17
C ALA A 48 -15.45 9.17 -15.83
N ALA A 49 -16.04 10.32 -16.16
CA ALA A 49 -15.32 11.46 -16.73
C ALA A 49 -14.28 12.02 -15.76
N PHE A 50 -14.58 12.05 -14.46
CA PHE A 50 -13.64 12.44 -13.43
C PHE A 50 -12.42 11.51 -13.38
N VAL A 51 -12.63 10.19 -13.32
CA VAL A 51 -11.53 9.20 -13.36
C VAL A 51 -10.68 9.38 -14.61
N ARG A 52 -11.33 9.53 -15.77
CA ARG A 52 -10.62 9.75 -17.03
C ARG A 52 -9.75 11.01 -16.99
N SER A 53 -10.30 12.12 -16.50
CA SER A 53 -9.57 13.39 -16.35
C SER A 53 -8.34 13.25 -15.46
N CYS A 54 -8.46 12.55 -14.32
CA CYS A 54 -7.31 12.27 -13.44
C CYS A 54 -6.22 11.47 -14.16
N CYS A 55 -6.59 10.39 -14.85
CA CYS A 55 -5.64 9.53 -15.57
C CYS A 55 -4.98 10.26 -16.76
N ASP A 56 -5.76 10.94 -17.60
CA ASP A 56 -5.24 11.67 -18.77
C ASP A 56 -4.34 12.85 -18.35
N THR A 57 -4.62 13.48 -17.21
CA THR A 57 -3.77 14.55 -16.67
C THR A 57 -2.46 13.97 -16.12
N ALA A 58 -2.53 12.92 -15.30
CA ALA A 58 -1.36 12.37 -14.63
C ALA A 58 -0.41 11.64 -15.59
N LEU A 59 -0.95 11.01 -16.64
CA LEU A 59 -0.23 10.16 -17.59
C LEU A 59 -0.27 10.74 -19.01
N GLN A 60 -0.22 12.07 -19.14
CA GLN A 60 -0.43 12.76 -20.42
C GLN A 60 0.46 12.27 -21.57
N ALA A 61 1.70 11.87 -21.26
CA ALA A 61 2.68 11.38 -22.25
C ALA A 61 2.53 9.89 -22.57
N ASP A 62 1.76 9.14 -21.78
CA ASP A 62 1.59 7.69 -21.90
C ASP A 62 0.12 7.32 -22.08
N ARG A 63 -0.29 7.15 -23.34
CA ARG A 63 -1.69 6.82 -23.67
C ARG A 63 -2.12 5.44 -23.22
N ASP A 64 -1.20 4.48 -23.22
CA ASP A 64 -1.49 3.11 -22.80
C ASP A 64 -1.61 3.05 -21.28
N GLY A 65 -0.70 3.72 -20.57
CA GLY A 65 -0.78 3.92 -19.12
C GLY A 65 -2.05 4.68 -18.70
N SER A 66 -2.42 5.75 -19.39
CA SER A 66 -3.69 6.46 -19.10
C SER A 66 -4.91 5.55 -19.29
N SER A 67 -4.92 4.75 -20.36
CA SER A 67 -6.01 3.80 -20.60
C SER A 67 -6.07 2.72 -19.52
N PHE A 68 -4.93 2.16 -19.13
CA PHE A 68 -4.84 1.21 -18.02
C PHE A 68 -5.35 1.83 -16.71
N CYS A 69 -4.87 3.02 -16.35
CA CYS A 69 -5.29 3.78 -15.18
C CYS A 69 -6.81 3.95 -15.15
N TYR A 70 -7.40 4.38 -16.28
CA TYR A 70 -8.84 4.58 -16.38
C TYR A 70 -9.60 3.27 -16.11
N TYR A 71 -9.29 2.19 -16.82
CA TYR A 71 -10.02 0.93 -16.67
C TYR A 71 -9.83 0.28 -15.30
N HIS A 72 -8.64 0.42 -14.68
CA HIS A 72 -8.39 -0.13 -13.35
C HIS A 72 -9.06 0.65 -12.22
N LEU A 73 -9.25 1.96 -12.38
CA LEU A 73 -9.84 2.82 -11.35
C LEU A 73 -11.34 3.03 -11.53
N LEU A 74 -11.87 2.81 -12.74
CA LEU A 74 -13.29 2.94 -13.06
C LEU A 74 -14.23 2.16 -12.12
N PRO A 75 -13.92 0.93 -11.67
CA PRO A 75 -14.77 0.20 -10.72
C PRO A 75 -14.95 0.91 -9.38
N TYR A 76 -14.07 1.85 -9.03
CA TYR A 76 -14.09 2.59 -7.77
C TYR A 76 -14.61 4.03 -7.95
N ALA A 77 -15.10 4.39 -9.14
CA ALA A 77 -15.41 5.78 -9.49
C ALA A 77 -16.38 6.48 -8.51
N ALA A 78 -17.37 5.74 -8.00
CA ALA A 78 -18.33 6.26 -7.03
C ALA A 78 -17.70 6.69 -5.70
N PHE A 79 -16.63 6.01 -5.26
CA PHE A 79 -15.93 6.32 -4.01
C PHE A 79 -15.19 7.66 -4.07
N PHE A 80 -14.76 8.08 -5.26
CA PHE A 80 -13.87 9.23 -5.40
C PHE A 80 -14.54 10.56 -5.11
N GLU A 81 -15.83 10.71 -5.40
CA GLU A 81 -16.60 11.94 -5.12
C GLU A 81 -15.89 13.23 -5.60
N GLY A 82 -15.20 13.17 -6.74
CA GLY A 82 -14.43 14.28 -7.29
C GLY A 82 -13.11 14.61 -6.56
N ASN A 83 -12.64 13.74 -5.67
CA ASN A 83 -11.40 13.92 -4.92
C ASN A 83 -10.21 13.15 -5.54
N GLN A 84 -9.27 13.89 -6.12
CA GLN A 84 -8.09 13.32 -6.77
C GLN A 84 -7.21 12.48 -5.82
N VAL A 85 -7.21 12.77 -4.52
CA VAL A 85 -6.39 12.02 -3.57
C VAL A 85 -6.99 10.66 -3.30
N LYS A 86 -8.32 10.51 -3.27
CA LYS A 86 -8.95 9.19 -3.19
C LYS A 86 -8.59 8.32 -4.41
N VAL A 87 -8.42 8.93 -5.59
CA VAL A 87 -7.95 8.24 -6.80
C VAL A 87 -6.52 7.72 -6.61
N ALA A 88 -5.62 8.57 -6.11
CA ALA A 88 -4.24 8.20 -5.81
C ALA A 88 -4.13 7.16 -4.69
N GLU A 89 -4.96 7.26 -3.65
CA GLU A 89 -5.06 6.30 -2.55
C GLU A 89 -5.43 4.91 -3.06
N VAL A 90 -6.50 4.79 -3.86
CA VAL A 90 -6.90 3.51 -4.46
C VAL A 90 -5.81 2.95 -5.37
N ALA A 91 -5.19 3.79 -6.21
CA ALA A 91 -4.07 3.37 -7.05
C ALA A 91 -2.88 2.84 -6.22
N ALA A 92 -2.54 3.50 -5.13
CA ALA A 92 -1.49 3.09 -4.20
C ALA A 92 -1.82 1.76 -3.51
N THR A 93 -3.08 1.54 -3.12
CA THR A 93 -3.52 0.26 -2.54
C THR A 93 -3.48 -0.88 -3.56
N ILE A 94 -3.81 -0.62 -4.84
CA ILE A 94 -3.66 -1.60 -5.92
C ILE A 94 -2.18 -1.93 -6.14
N LEU A 95 -1.31 -0.93 -6.19
CA LEU A 95 0.14 -1.11 -6.31
C LEU A 95 0.69 -1.95 -5.15
N SER A 96 0.32 -1.62 -3.91
CA SER A 96 0.81 -2.36 -2.75
C SER A 96 0.40 -3.84 -2.81
N THR A 97 -0.84 -4.13 -3.19
CA THR A 97 -1.33 -5.50 -3.38
C THR A 97 -0.52 -6.23 -4.46
N ASN A 98 -0.25 -5.59 -5.60
CA ASN A 98 0.58 -6.18 -6.66
C ASN A 98 2.04 -6.38 -6.24
N LEU A 99 2.61 -5.47 -5.44
CA LEU A 99 3.96 -5.63 -4.87
C LEU A 99 4.05 -6.87 -3.99
N TRP A 100 3.07 -7.10 -3.11
CA TRP A 100 3.04 -8.30 -2.27
C TRP A 100 2.95 -9.59 -3.09
N VAL A 101 2.09 -9.61 -4.10
CA VAL A 101 1.97 -10.76 -5.03
C VAL A 101 3.28 -10.98 -5.78
N TYR A 102 3.91 -9.92 -6.27
CA TYR A 102 5.16 -10.02 -7.00
C TYR A 102 6.31 -10.52 -6.11
N VAL A 103 6.43 -10.02 -4.88
CA VAL A 103 7.41 -10.51 -3.89
C VAL A 103 7.19 -11.99 -3.58
N ASP A 104 5.95 -12.45 -3.45
CA ASP A 104 5.63 -13.87 -3.24
C ASP A 104 6.07 -14.73 -4.44
N GLN A 105 5.84 -14.26 -5.67
CA GLN A 105 6.31 -14.93 -6.89
C GLN A 105 7.85 -15.00 -6.94
N LEU A 106 8.54 -13.89 -6.67
CA LEU A 106 10.01 -13.87 -6.61
C LEU A 106 10.55 -14.88 -5.60
N ARG A 107 9.95 -14.96 -4.40
CA ARG A 107 10.35 -15.93 -3.36
C ARG A 107 10.11 -17.38 -3.78
N LYS A 108 9.02 -17.66 -4.50
CA LYS A 108 8.75 -18.99 -5.06
C LYS A 108 9.81 -19.39 -6.07
N VAL A 109 10.15 -18.50 -7.00
CA VAL A 109 11.22 -18.74 -7.98
C VAL A 109 12.58 -18.93 -7.28
N GLN A 110 12.87 -18.10 -6.26
CA GLN A 110 14.10 -18.18 -5.46
C GLN A 110 14.25 -19.54 -4.75
N GLY A 111 13.14 -20.10 -4.27
CA GLY A 111 13.11 -21.44 -3.67
C GLY A 111 13.18 -22.60 -4.68
N GLY A 112 13.01 -22.32 -5.97
CA GLY A 112 12.90 -23.30 -7.05
C GLY A 112 13.91 -23.06 -8.18
N ALA A 113 13.40 -22.73 -9.37
CA ALA A 113 14.19 -22.63 -10.59
C ALA A 113 15.32 -21.59 -10.54
N GLY A 114 15.15 -20.53 -9.75
CA GLY A 114 16.15 -19.47 -9.58
C GLY A 114 17.05 -19.64 -8.36
N LYS A 115 17.10 -20.83 -7.76
CA LYS A 115 17.89 -21.05 -6.55
C LYS A 115 19.38 -20.75 -6.79
N GLY A 116 19.92 -19.81 -6.01
CA GLY A 116 21.31 -19.39 -6.09
C GLY A 116 21.59 -18.29 -7.12
N ASP A 117 20.58 -17.80 -7.83
CA ASP A 117 20.70 -16.66 -8.73
C ASP A 117 20.93 -15.36 -7.91
N PRO A 118 22.08 -14.69 -8.05
CA PRO A 118 22.39 -13.49 -7.30
C PRO A 118 21.50 -12.29 -7.64
N ASN A 119 21.06 -12.15 -8.90
CA ASN A 119 20.17 -11.07 -9.30
C ASN A 119 18.77 -11.27 -8.72
N LEU A 120 18.25 -12.51 -8.76
CA LEU A 120 16.97 -12.83 -8.15
C LEU A 120 16.98 -12.57 -6.65
N ASN A 121 18.05 -12.95 -5.94
CA ASN A 121 18.19 -12.67 -4.51
C ASN A 121 18.15 -11.17 -4.22
N ALA A 122 18.89 -10.36 -4.99
CA ALA A 122 18.87 -8.91 -4.84
C ALA A 122 17.46 -8.33 -5.11
N CYS A 123 16.75 -8.83 -6.12
CA CYS A 123 15.37 -8.43 -6.39
C CYS A 123 14.41 -8.82 -5.26
N VAL A 124 14.53 -10.03 -4.71
CA VAL A 124 13.73 -10.45 -3.55
C VAL A 124 13.95 -9.50 -2.38
N ASP A 125 15.20 -9.18 -2.06
CA ASP A 125 15.55 -8.32 -0.92
C ASP A 125 15.03 -6.89 -1.13
N ASP A 126 15.35 -6.27 -2.28
CA ASP A 126 14.99 -4.87 -2.55
C ASP A 126 13.47 -4.69 -2.65
N PHE A 127 12.74 -5.58 -3.32
CA PHE A 127 11.28 -5.52 -3.37
C PHE A 127 10.64 -5.87 -2.01
N SER A 128 11.24 -6.75 -1.20
CA SER A 128 10.75 -7.02 0.16
C SER A 128 10.85 -5.79 1.05
N VAL A 129 11.92 -5.00 0.93
CA VAL A 129 12.07 -3.73 1.65
C VAL A 129 11.02 -2.73 1.16
N ALA A 130 10.84 -2.58 -0.15
CA ALA A 130 9.86 -1.64 -0.72
C ALA A 130 8.40 -2.01 -0.36
N ALA A 131 8.09 -3.30 -0.30
CA ALA A 131 6.78 -3.83 0.10
C ALA A 131 6.58 -3.90 1.63
N GLY A 132 7.58 -3.52 2.43
CA GLY A 132 7.55 -3.66 3.88
C GLY A 132 6.28 -3.08 4.51
N GLU A 133 5.65 -3.83 5.43
CA GLU A 133 4.34 -3.52 6.00
C GLU A 133 4.29 -2.12 6.62
N ASN A 134 5.31 -1.76 7.40
CA ASN A 134 5.34 -0.48 8.11
C ASN A 134 5.41 0.71 7.15
N ILE A 135 6.30 0.66 6.15
CA ILE A 135 6.51 1.73 5.18
C ILE A 135 5.26 1.89 4.30
N THR A 136 4.72 0.78 3.82
CA THR A 136 3.50 0.77 3.00
C THR A 136 2.31 1.33 3.78
N ARG A 137 2.11 0.87 5.03
CA ARG A 137 1.01 1.34 5.87
C ARG A 137 1.11 2.83 6.17
N GLU A 138 2.30 3.34 6.48
CA GLU A 138 2.51 4.76 6.73
C GLU A 138 2.19 5.61 5.49
N ALA A 139 2.62 5.18 4.30
CA ALA A 139 2.31 5.86 3.05
C ALA A 139 0.80 5.89 2.77
N LEU A 140 0.11 4.75 2.90
CA LEU A 140 -1.34 4.67 2.68
C LEU A 140 -2.14 5.48 3.71
N GLN A 141 -1.74 5.46 4.99
CA GLN A 141 -2.36 6.31 6.01
C GLN A 141 -2.16 7.80 5.74
N SER A 142 -0.99 8.18 5.22
CA SER A 142 -0.72 9.56 4.81
C SER A 142 -1.64 9.98 3.66
N LEU A 143 -1.85 9.11 2.67
CA LEU A 143 -2.83 9.34 1.60
C LEU A 143 -4.26 9.46 2.12
N GLY A 144 -4.67 8.61 3.07
CA GLY A 144 -5.99 8.70 3.70
C GLY A 144 -6.20 10.03 4.44
N ARG A 145 -5.18 10.54 5.16
CA ARG A 145 -5.22 11.86 5.78
C ARG A 145 -5.31 12.98 4.75
N LEU A 146 -4.57 12.90 3.65
CA LEU A 146 -4.65 13.84 2.53
C LEU A 146 -6.01 13.82 1.83
N ALA A 147 -6.65 12.65 1.74
CA ALA A 147 -7.98 12.48 1.14
C ALA A 147 -9.07 13.08 2.03
N ALA A 148 -8.96 12.91 3.35
CA ALA A 148 -9.85 13.53 4.32
C ALA A 148 -9.66 15.07 4.40
N ALA A 149 -8.46 15.57 4.08
CA ALA A 149 -8.19 17.00 4.01
C ALA A 149 -8.79 17.63 2.73
N GLY A 150 -9.48 18.76 2.90
CA GLY A 150 -9.91 19.59 1.77
C GLY A 150 -8.72 20.20 1.02
N ASN A 151 -8.93 20.56 -0.25
CA ASN A 151 -7.93 21.27 -1.07
C ASN A 151 -7.39 22.51 -0.32
N GLY A 152 -6.07 22.71 -0.33
CA GLY A 152 -5.41 23.83 0.36
C GLY A 152 -5.15 23.61 1.85
N LYS A 153 -5.58 22.47 2.42
CA LYS A 153 -5.32 22.07 3.82
C LYS A 153 -4.51 20.79 3.94
N ARG A 154 -3.96 20.31 2.82
CA ARG A 154 -3.21 19.06 2.76
C ARG A 154 -1.83 19.24 3.38
N SER A 155 -1.42 18.27 4.18
CA SER A 155 -0.09 18.26 4.80
C SER A 155 0.98 17.98 3.74
N LYS A 156 1.98 18.85 3.67
CA LYS A 156 3.17 18.60 2.84
C LYS A 156 3.90 17.33 3.28
N GLU A 157 3.98 17.09 4.59
CA GLU A 157 4.64 15.92 5.16
C GLU A 157 3.96 14.61 4.74
N ASP A 158 2.62 14.57 4.77
CA ASP A 158 1.87 13.39 4.33
C ASP A 158 2.12 13.07 2.85
N LEU A 159 2.20 14.10 2.00
CA LEU A 159 2.52 13.93 0.59
C LEU A 159 3.97 13.44 0.41
N GLU A 160 4.92 14.03 1.14
CA GLU A 160 6.32 13.59 1.11
C GLU A 160 6.48 12.14 1.56
N ASN A 161 5.69 11.66 2.52
CA ASN A 161 5.72 10.25 2.95
C ASN A 161 5.23 9.31 1.85
N ALA A 162 4.14 9.63 1.17
CA ALA A 162 3.66 8.86 0.02
C ALA A 162 4.70 8.85 -1.13
N GLN A 163 5.31 9.99 -1.43
CA GLN A 163 6.34 10.11 -2.47
C GLN A 163 7.63 9.36 -2.12
N LYS A 164 8.05 9.35 -0.84
CA LYS A 164 9.20 8.57 -0.37
C LYS A 164 8.96 7.07 -0.57
N TRP A 165 7.75 6.59 -0.29
CA TRP A 165 7.39 5.19 -0.55
C TRP A 165 7.45 4.85 -2.05
N ILE A 166 6.90 5.69 -2.92
CA ILE A 166 7.01 5.50 -4.39
C ILE A 166 8.48 5.44 -4.84
N LYS A 167 9.34 6.33 -4.34
CA LYS A 167 10.79 6.26 -4.62
C LYS A 167 11.44 4.98 -4.10
N GLY A 168 10.93 4.43 -3.00
CA GLY A 168 11.36 3.14 -2.47
C GLY A 168 11.05 1.99 -3.43
N VAL A 169 9.88 2.01 -4.05
CA VAL A 169 9.45 1.03 -5.08
C VAL A 169 10.19 1.25 -6.40
N GLU A 170 10.43 2.50 -6.77
CA GLU A 170 11.14 2.87 -8.00
C GLU A 170 12.57 2.31 -8.04
N LYS A 171 13.26 2.27 -6.90
CA LYS A 171 14.65 1.81 -6.81
C LYS A 171 14.88 0.41 -7.40
N PRO A 172 14.19 -0.65 -6.96
CA PRO A 172 14.30 -1.97 -7.59
C PRO A 172 13.66 -2.05 -8.97
N TYR A 173 12.62 -1.26 -9.24
CA TYR A 173 11.97 -1.27 -10.55
C TYR A 173 12.90 -0.75 -11.66
N ASN A 174 13.61 0.35 -11.39
CA ASN A 174 14.58 0.97 -12.29
C ASN A 174 16.04 0.57 -11.97
N GLY A 175 16.24 -0.49 -11.17
CA GLY A 175 17.52 -0.94 -10.63
C GLY A 175 18.54 -1.43 -11.68
N GLY A 176 19.73 -1.85 -11.23
CA GLY A 176 20.84 -2.21 -12.12
C GLY A 176 22.22 -2.11 -11.45
N ILE A 177 23.20 -2.90 -11.89
CA ILE A 177 24.61 -2.78 -11.49
C ILE A 177 25.07 -1.32 -11.71
N GLY A 178 25.54 -0.68 -10.63
CA GLY A 178 25.94 0.73 -10.62
C GLY A 178 24.83 1.72 -10.25
N LYS A 179 23.63 1.25 -9.89
CA LYS A 179 22.51 2.05 -9.38
C LYS A 179 22.25 1.81 -7.89
N ALA A 180 21.22 2.47 -7.35
CA ALA A 180 20.81 2.37 -5.95
C ALA A 180 20.13 1.03 -5.55
N SER A 181 20.07 0.06 -6.47
CA SER A 181 19.50 -1.28 -6.27
C SER A 181 20.31 -2.29 -7.06
N GLY A 182 20.57 -3.45 -6.43
CA GLY A 182 21.24 -4.58 -7.08
C GLY A 182 20.30 -5.42 -7.95
N CYS A 183 18.99 -5.14 -7.90
CA CYS A 183 17.98 -5.81 -8.71
C CYS A 183 18.01 -5.31 -10.16
N GLU A 184 18.25 -6.21 -11.11
CA GLU A 184 18.04 -5.98 -12.53
C GLU A 184 16.76 -6.70 -12.98
N ILE A 185 15.63 -5.98 -12.96
CA ILE A 185 14.32 -6.56 -13.30
C ILE A 185 14.29 -7.15 -14.73
N GLY A 186 15.11 -6.62 -15.63
CA GLY A 186 15.27 -7.13 -17.00
C GLY A 186 15.85 -8.54 -17.05
N TYR A 187 16.72 -8.96 -16.13
CA TYR A 187 17.22 -10.33 -16.13
C TYR A 187 16.21 -11.34 -15.59
N LEU A 188 15.13 -10.89 -14.96
CA LEU A 188 14.05 -11.76 -14.52
C LEU A 188 13.18 -12.29 -15.66
N PHE A 189 13.37 -11.81 -16.90
CA PHE A 189 12.67 -12.37 -18.08
C PHE A 189 12.88 -13.88 -18.26
N THR A 190 13.98 -14.42 -17.74
CA THR A 190 14.22 -15.88 -17.75
C THR A 190 13.22 -16.67 -16.89
N TYR A 191 12.50 -16.00 -15.99
CA TYR A 191 11.47 -16.57 -15.12
C TYR A 191 10.07 -16.02 -15.45
N SER A 192 9.89 -15.43 -16.65
CA SER A 192 8.67 -14.69 -16.99
C SER A 192 7.37 -15.51 -16.86
N ASP A 193 7.42 -16.81 -17.14
CA ASP A 193 6.28 -17.72 -16.97
C ASP A 193 5.88 -17.88 -15.48
N ASP A 194 6.84 -17.75 -14.56
CA ASP A 194 6.63 -17.84 -13.11
C ASP A 194 6.41 -16.48 -12.44
N LEU A 195 6.58 -15.38 -13.18
CA LEU A 195 6.43 -14.01 -12.70
C LEU A 195 5.29 -13.24 -13.42
N PRO A 196 4.05 -13.77 -13.47
CA PRO A 196 2.97 -13.12 -14.21
C PRO A 196 2.59 -11.74 -13.64
N ALA A 197 2.92 -11.43 -12.38
CA ALA A 197 2.67 -10.11 -11.81
C ALA A 197 3.65 -9.03 -12.29
N GLN A 198 4.79 -9.38 -12.91
CA GLN A 198 5.79 -8.42 -13.37
C GLN A 198 5.19 -7.38 -14.34
N LYS A 199 4.37 -7.83 -15.28
CA LYS A 199 3.72 -6.94 -16.27
C LYS A 199 2.73 -5.99 -15.59
N THR A 200 1.89 -6.50 -14.69
CA THR A 200 0.90 -5.70 -13.97
C THR A 200 1.56 -4.74 -12.98
N LEU A 201 2.70 -5.12 -12.41
CA LEU A 201 3.47 -4.27 -11.51
C LEU A 201 3.90 -2.96 -12.19
N GLY A 202 4.41 -3.02 -13.43
CA GLY A 202 4.81 -1.82 -14.15
C GLY A 202 3.67 -0.83 -14.33
N TYR A 203 2.54 -1.29 -14.88
CA TYR A 203 1.38 -0.41 -15.09
C TYR A 203 0.79 0.15 -13.79
N THR A 204 0.73 -0.67 -12.73
CA THR A 204 0.21 -0.21 -11.43
C THR A 204 1.19 0.76 -10.74
N PHE A 205 2.50 0.55 -10.90
CA PHE A 205 3.52 1.47 -10.41
C PHE A 205 3.44 2.82 -11.12
N ASP A 206 3.42 2.83 -12.45
CA ASP A 206 3.36 4.06 -13.25
C ASP A 206 2.07 4.84 -12.93
N THR A 207 0.94 4.13 -12.78
CA THR A 207 -0.34 4.72 -12.39
C THR A 207 -0.27 5.38 -11.02
N ALA A 208 0.14 4.65 -9.97
CA ALA A 208 0.17 5.18 -8.61
C ALA A 208 1.20 6.31 -8.46
N SER A 209 2.40 6.14 -9.02
CA SER A 209 3.47 7.14 -9.02
C SER A 209 3.00 8.45 -9.66
N SER A 210 2.40 8.36 -10.86
CA SER A 210 1.94 9.54 -11.59
C SER A 210 0.82 10.26 -10.86
N LEU A 211 -0.16 9.54 -10.31
CA LEU A 211 -1.27 10.13 -9.56
C LEU A 211 -0.81 10.78 -8.26
N ILE A 212 0.08 10.14 -7.48
CA ILE A 212 0.63 10.70 -6.24
C ILE A 212 1.42 11.98 -6.53
N ASN A 213 2.24 11.98 -7.57
CA ASN A 213 3.05 13.14 -7.96
C ASN A 213 2.21 14.31 -8.50
N HIS A 214 0.96 14.06 -8.91
CA HIS A 214 0.01 15.09 -9.34
C HIS A 214 -0.90 15.63 -8.23
N ILE A 215 -0.78 15.13 -6.98
CA ILE A 215 -1.54 15.68 -5.85
C ILE A 215 -1.12 17.13 -5.63
N LYS A 216 -2.11 18.03 -5.70
CA LYS A 216 -1.96 19.44 -5.35
C LYS A 216 -2.20 19.62 -3.85
N LEU A 217 -1.31 20.33 -3.16
CA LEU A 217 -1.48 20.70 -1.74
C LEU A 217 -2.54 21.79 -1.59
#